data_AF-A0A7V8VBU4-F1
#
_entry.id   AF-A0A7V8VBU4-F1
#
_cell.length_a   1.000
_cell.length_b   1.000
_cell.length_c   1.000
_cell.angle_alpha   90.00
_cell.angle_beta   90.00
_cell.angle_gamma   90.00
#
_symmetry.space_group_name_H-M   'P 1'
#
loop_
_entity.id
_entity.type
_entity.pdbx_description
1 polymer ?
#
loop_
_entity_poly.entity_id
_entity_poly.type
_entity_poly.pdbx_seq_one_letter_code
_entity_poly.pdbx_strand_id
1 'polypeptide(L)'
;MAEKKSKGERTYYLGTGRRKKAVARVRICEGSGIIEINGRTVEDYFPEEKDRALVYGPLLVTDQRNRVDVYVNVRGGGVSGQAGAVSQGIARALKTMFSPPDEQKRYQFHNTVLVRSYVDEQKLRERAKALTARVATTEKAAPSGDGVMTAEEQGPSGMIRRLRDSGYLTRDARMKERKKYGKRGARRGPQFSKR
;
A
#
# COMPACT_ATOMS: atom_id res chain seq x y z
N MET A 1 30.22 14.71 -22.80
CA MET A 1 30.47 14.04 -21.51
C MET A 1 29.33 14.42 -20.57
N ALA A 2 28.45 13.48 -20.20
CA ALA A 2 27.28 13.79 -19.38
C ALA A 2 27.68 13.85 -17.91
N GLU A 3 27.62 15.06 -17.34
CA GLU A 3 27.89 15.37 -15.95
C GLU A 3 26.92 14.58 -15.05
N LYS A 4 27.41 13.53 -14.41
CA LYS A 4 26.63 12.77 -13.42
C LYS A 4 26.48 13.67 -12.19
N LYS A 5 25.39 14.43 -12.12
CA LYS A 5 24.96 15.13 -10.90
C LYS A 5 25.09 14.18 -9.71
N SER A 6 25.87 14.60 -8.70
CA SER A 6 26.04 13.85 -7.46
C SER A 6 24.67 13.55 -6.86
N LYS A 7 24.44 12.29 -6.51
CA LYS A 7 23.20 11.89 -5.83
C LYS A 7 23.22 12.50 -4.43
N GLY A 8 22.44 13.56 -4.24
CA GLY A 8 22.13 14.10 -2.92
C GLY A 8 21.56 13.03 -2.00
N GLU A 9 21.62 13.28 -0.69
CA GLU A 9 21.10 12.35 0.31
C GLU A 9 19.59 12.17 0.11
N ARG A 10 19.16 10.92 -0.15
CA ARG A 10 17.74 10.61 -0.38
C ARG A 10 17.25 9.57 0.62
N THR A 11 16.17 9.92 1.30
CA THR A 11 15.43 9.00 2.16
C THR A 11 14.32 8.33 1.36
N TYR A 12 14.33 7.00 1.30
CA TYR A 12 13.30 6.20 0.65
C TYR A 12 12.49 5.43 1.68
N TYR A 13 11.18 5.62 1.64
CA TYR A 13 10.21 4.83 2.38
C TYR A 13 9.78 3.62 1.55
N LEU A 14 9.89 2.44 2.14
CA LEU A 14 9.67 1.18 1.44
C LEU A 14 8.24 0.67 1.66
N GLY A 15 7.61 0.24 0.57
CA GLY A 15 6.32 -0.42 0.57
C GLY A 15 6.34 -1.68 -0.27
N THR A 16 5.63 -2.72 0.17
CA THR A 16 5.44 -3.93 -0.65
C THR A 16 3.96 -4.19 -0.86
N GLY A 17 3.55 -4.39 -2.10
CA GLY A 17 2.18 -4.70 -2.46
C GLY A 17 2.08 -5.99 -3.24
N ARG A 18 0.98 -6.72 -3.06
CA ARG A 18 0.78 -8.04 -3.67
C ARG A 18 -0.67 -8.25 -4.05
N ARG A 19 -0.94 -8.58 -5.31
CA ARG A 19 -2.27 -8.94 -5.80
C ARG A 19 -2.17 -10.13 -6.75
N LYS A 20 -2.92 -11.19 -6.46
CA LYS A 20 -2.82 -12.48 -7.17
C LYS A 20 -1.36 -12.97 -7.20
N LYS A 21 -0.74 -12.99 -8.38
CA LYS A 21 0.66 -13.36 -8.60
C LYS A 21 1.62 -12.16 -8.72
N ALA A 22 1.10 -10.94 -8.81
CA ALA A 22 1.91 -9.74 -8.97
C ALA A 22 2.52 -9.30 -7.64
N VAL A 23 3.79 -8.91 -7.67
CA VAL A 23 4.53 -8.37 -6.52
C VAL A 23 5.16 -7.05 -6.92
N ALA A 24 4.82 -5.99 -6.20
CA ALA A 24 5.37 -4.65 -6.37
C ALA A 24 6.26 -4.29 -5.18
N ARG A 25 7.47 -3.81 -5.47
CA ARG A 25 8.40 -3.22 -4.49
C ARG A 25 8.45 -1.72 -4.79
N VAL A 26 7.87 -0.94 -3.90
CA VAL A 26 7.71 0.51 -4.04
C VAL A 26 8.72 1.22 -3.14
N ARG A 27 9.33 2.26 -3.68
CA ARG A 27 10.16 3.23 -2.96
C ARG A 27 9.54 4.61 -3.16
N ILE A 28 9.28 5.32 -2.08
CA ILE A 28 8.78 6.69 -2.12
C ILE A 28 9.84 7.60 -1.52
N CYS A 29 10.08 8.75 -2.15
CA CYS A 29 10.82 9.86 -1.57
C CYS A 29 10.03 11.16 -1.73
N GLU A 30 10.33 12.15 -0.91
CA GLU A 30 9.80 13.51 -1.11
C GLU A 30 10.41 14.10 -2.39
N GLY A 31 9.60 14.77 -3.20
CA GLY A 31 10.00 15.21 -4.53
C GLY A 31 8.89 15.90 -5.31
N SER A 32 8.95 15.74 -6.63
CA SER A 32 8.20 16.50 -7.63
C SER A 32 6.92 15.83 -8.18
N GLY A 33 6.61 14.61 -7.74
CA GLY A 33 5.47 13.85 -8.26
C GLY A 33 5.80 12.91 -9.41
N ILE A 34 7.08 12.59 -9.63
CA ILE A 34 7.52 11.68 -10.69
C ILE A 34 7.16 10.24 -10.29
N ILE A 35 6.43 9.55 -11.14
CA ILE A 35 6.11 8.13 -10.94
C ILE A 35 6.73 7.30 -12.06
N GLU A 36 7.65 6.41 -11.69
CA GLU A 36 8.32 5.49 -12.60
C GLU A 36 8.06 4.04 -12.21
N ILE A 37 7.73 3.23 -13.22
CA ILE A 37 7.44 1.80 -13.07
C ILE A 37 8.38 1.03 -13.99
N ASN A 38 9.31 0.28 -13.38
CA ASN A 38 10.36 -0.46 -14.10
C ASN A 38 11.15 0.43 -15.11
N GLY A 39 11.33 1.71 -14.80
CA GLY A 39 12.04 2.68 -15.66
C GLY A 39 11.21 3.28 -16.80
N ARG A 40 9.89 3.08 -16.81
CA ARG A 40 8.94 3.72 -17.75
C ARG A 40 7.96 4.63 -16.99
N THR A 41 7.35 5.57 -17.70
CA THR A 41 6.28 6.40 -17.14
C THR A 41 5.03 5.56 -16.86
N VAL A 42 4.14 6.06 -16.01
CA VAL A 42 2.87 5.38 -15.68
C VAL A 42 1.98 5.22 -16.91
N GLU A 43 1.98 6.23 -17.80
CA GLU A 43 1.16 6.26 -19.00
C GLU A 43 1.61 5.22 -20.02
N ASP A 44 2.93 5.07 -20.19
CA ASP A 44 3.49 4.07 -21.10
C ASP A 44 3.36 2.64 -20.57
N TYR A 45 3.39 2.47 -19.25
CA TYR A 45 3.33 1.13 -18.63
C TYR A 45 1.90 0.59 -18.52
N PHE A 46 0.94 1.45 -18.21
CA PHE A 46 -0.47 1.07 -18.08
C PHE A 46 -1.31 1.75 -19.17
N PRO A 47 -1.69 1.02 -20.24
CA PRO A 47 -2.44 1.61 -21.34
C PRO A 47 -3.88 1.95 -20.95
N GLU A 48 -4.48 1.20 -20.03
CA GLU A 48 -5.84 1.45 -19.57
C GLU A 48 -5.88 2.53 -18.48
N GLU A 49 -6.80 3.48 -18.62
CA GLU A 49 -7.05 4.52 -17.61
C GLU A 49 -7.48 3.94 -16.26
N LYS A 50 -8.23 2.82 -16.26
CA LYS A 50 -8.66 2.14 -15.02
C LYS A 50 -7.47 1.71 -14.17
N ASP A 51 -6.45 1.15 -14.80
CA ASP A 51 -5.24 0.70 -14.12
C ASP A 51 -4.40 1.90 -13.64
N ARG A 52 -4.34 2.99 -14.42
CA ARG A 52 -3.71 4.25 -14.00
C ARG A 52 -4.41 4.85 -12.77
N ALA A 53 -5.73 4.91 -12.78
CA ALA A 53 -6.54 5.42 -11.67
C ALA A 53 -6.28 4.64 -10.37
N LEU A 54 -6.11 3.31 -10.44
CA LEU A 54 -5.75 2.49 -9.27
C LEU A 54 -4.40 2.87 -8.66
N VAL A 55 -3.41 3.20 -9.50
CA VAL A 55 -2.07 3.62 -9.05
C VAL A 55 -2.12 4.99 -8.39
N TYR A 56 -2.88 5.94 -8.97
CA TYR A 56 -3.05 7.28 -8.39
C TYR A 56 -3.96 7.31 -7.16
N GLY A 57 -4.90 6.37 -7.02
CA GLY A 57 -5.86 6.29 -5.91
C GLY A 57 -5.30 6.61 -4.51
N PRO A 58 -4.27 5.91 -4.02
CA PRO A 58 -3.69 6.20 -2.70
C PRO A 58 -3.05 7.60 -2.59
N LEU A 59 -2.52 8.15 -3.68
CA LEU A 59 -1.91 9.49 -3.69
C LEU A 59 -2.96 10.60 -3.71
N LEU A 60 -4.10 10.35 -4.36
CA LEU A 60 -5.23 11.27 -4.40
C LEU A 60 -5.93 11.34 -3.04
N VAL A 61 -6.14 10.19 -2.37
CA VAL A 61 -6.77 10.16 -1.03
C VAL A 61 -5.96 10.90 0.04
N THR A 62 -4.63 10.94 -0.12
CA THR A 62 -3.73 11.61 0.84
C THR A 62 -3.21 12.96 0.36
N ASP A 63 -3.68 13.46 -0.80
CA ASP A 63 -3.22 14.69 -1.43
C ASP A 63 -1.68 14.78 -1.63
N GLN A 64 -1.02 13.63 -1.83
CA GLN A 64 0.45 13.55 -1.96
C GLN A 64 0.96 13.47 -3.40
N ARG A 65 0.06 13.53 -4.40
CA ARG A 65 0.41 13.34 -5.82
C ARG A 65 1.57 14.22 -6.29
N ASN A 66 1.61 15.48 -5.86
CA ASN A 66 2.60 16.44 -6.33
C ASN A 66 3.82 16.59 -5.40
N ARG A 67 3.83 15.87 -4.27
CA ARG A 67 4.85 16.01 -3.22
C ARG A 67 5.82 14.83 -3.14
N VAL A 68 5.45 13.69 -3.72
CA VAL A 68 6.21 12.45 -3.59
C VAL A 68 6.60 11.88 -4.94
N ASP A 69 7.86 11.51 -5.09
CA ASP A 69 8.32 10.70 -6.21
C ASP A 69 8.21 9.22 -5.84
N VAL A 70 7.75 8.42 -6.79
CA VAL A 70 7.43 7.00 -6.60
C VAL A 70 8.20 6.17 -7.61
N TYR A 71 9.08 5.31 -7.14
CA TYR A 71 9.85 4.38 -7.95
C TYR A 71 9.42 2.96 -7.66
N VAL A 72 8.93 2.24 -8.67
CA VAL A 72 8.36 0.91 -8.48
C VAL A 72 9.04 -0.12 -9.35
N ASN A 73 9.41 -1.24 -8.72
CA ASN A 73 9.81 -2.45 -9.43
C ASN A 73 8.69 -3.50 -9.28
N VAL A 74 8.08 -3.90 -10.40
CA VAL A 74 6.95 -4.84 -10.43
C VAL A 74 7.30 -6.06 -11.27
N ARG A 75 6.91 -7.25 -10.77
CA ARG A 75 7.03 -8.51 -11.51
C ARG A 75 5.84 -9.43 -11.27
N GLY A 76 5.59 -10.31 -12.24
CA GLY A 76 4.55 -11.34 -12.21
C GLY A 76 3.13 -10.81 -12.43
N GLY A 77 2.19 -11.73 -12.61
CA GLY A 77 0.79 -11.38 -12.91
C GLY A 77 0.61 -10.79 -14.32
N GLY A 78 -0.44 -9.98 -14.49
CA GLY A 78 -0.68 -9.16 -15.69
C GLY A 78 -1.05 -7.73 -15.28
N VAL A 79 -1.28 -6.84 -16.24
CA VAL A 79 -1.39 -5.38 -16.06
C VAL A 79 -2.30 -4.96 -14.89
N SER A 80 -3.55 -5.41 -14.85
CA SER A 80 -4.48 -5.06 -13.77
C SER A 80 -4.10 -5.65 -12.41
N GLY A 81 -3.49 -6.84 -12.40
CA GLY A 81 -2.92 -7.42 -11.18
C GLY A 81 -1.73 -6.62 -10.66
N GLN A 82 -0.90 -6.12 -11.57
CA GLN A 82 0.26 -5.29 -11.28
C GLN A 82 -0.17 -3.91 -10.77
N ALA A 83 -1.13 -3.24 -11.42
CA ALA A 83 -1.68 -1.96 -10.96
C ALA A 83 -2.19 -2.03 -9.53
N GLY A 84 -2.99 -3.06 -9.21
CA GLY A 84 -3.47 -3.26 -7.84
C GLY A 84 -2.36 -3.60 -6.83
N ALA A 85 -1.29 -4.28 -7.24
CA ALA A 85 -0.13 -4.50 -6.38
C ALA A 85 0.67 -3.21 -6.14
N VAL A 86 0.82 -2.36 -7.17
CA VAL A 86 1.48 -1.05 -7.06
C VAL A 86 0.70 -0.15 -6.09
N SER A 87 -0.61 -0.04 -6.28
CA SER A 87 -1.52 0.73 -5.41
C SER A 87 -1.35 0.38 -3.93
N GLN A 88 -1.39 -0.92 -3.60
CA GLN A 88 -1.18 -1.36 -2.22
C GLN A 88 0.25 -1.06 -1.71
N GLY A 89 1.25 -1.16 -2.59
CA GLY A 89 2.63 -0.84 -2.25
C GLY A 89 2.83 0.64 -1.91
N ILE A 90 2.20 1.54 -2.68
CA ILE A 90 2.22 2.98 -2.45
C ILE A 90 1.57 3.31 -1.12
N ALA A 91 0.37 2.79 -0.85
CA ALA A 91 -0.33 3.02 0.43
C ALA A 91 0.50 2.59 1.64
N ARG A 92 1.23 1.46 1.55
CA ARG A 92 2.11 0.98 2.61
C ARG A 92 3.38 1.82 2.77
N ALA A 93 3.92 2.33 1.67
CA ALA A 93 5.07 3.24 1.72
C ALA A 93 4.66 4.60 2.35
N LEU A 94 3.50 5.14 1.98
CA LEU A 94 2.92 6.35 2.60
C LEU A 94 2.67 6.13 4.10
N LYS A 95 2.08 4.99 4.49
CA LYS A 95 1.95 4.63 5.91
C LYS A 95 3.30 4.67 6.63
N THR A 96 4.36 4.15 6.01
CA THR A 96 5.71 4.13 6.60
C THR A 96 6.32 5.54 6.70
N MET A 97 6.01 6.42 5.77
CA MET A 97 6.45 7.82 5.75
C MET A 97 5.84 8.64 6.89
N PHE A 98 4.52 8.51 7.12
CA PHE A 98 3.79 9.27 8.13
C PHE A 98 3.69 8.58 9.50
N SER A 99 4.12 7.32 9.61
CA SER A 99 4.18 6.60 10.90
C SER A 99 5.30 7.19 11.77
N PRO A 100 5.11 7.29 13.10
CA PRO A 100 6.10 7.87 14.00
C PRO A 100 7.46 7.14 13.94
N PRO A 101 8.58 7.83 14.26
CA PRO A 101 9.92 7.26 14.19
C PRO A 101 10.10 5.95 14.99
N ASP A 102 9.33 5.76 16.06
CA ASP A 102 9.37 4.55 16.91
C ASP A 102 9.00 3.27 16.16
N GLU A 103 8.23 3.39 15.08
CA GLU A 103 7.76 2.28 14.23
C GLU A 103 8.58 2.19 12.92
N GLN A 104 9.66 2.96 12.80
CA GLN A 104 10.53 3.00 11.64
C GLN A 104 11.87 2.30 11.94
N LYS A 105 12.30 1.42 11.03
CA LYS A 105 13.67 0.91 11.01
C LYS A 105 14.41 1.51 9.82
N ARG A 106 15.43 2.32 10.13
CA ARG A 106 16.26 3.02 9.16
C ARG A 106 17.52 2.21 8.87
N TYR A 107 17.83 2.04 7.60
CA TYR A 107 19.07 1.43 7.13
C TYR A 107 19.80 2.49 6.30
N GLN A 108 20.97 2.93 6.77
CA GLN A 108 21.80 3.90 6.06
C GLN A 108 22.78 3.18 5.14
N PHE A 109 22.82 3.59 3.88
CA PHE A 109 23.76 3.11 2.88
C PHE A 109 24.42 4.30 2.20
N HIS A 110 25.65 4.64 2.57
CA HIS A 110 26.37 5.81 2.04
C HIS A 110 25.48 7.07 2.08
N ASN A 111 24.88 7.46 0.95
CA ASN A 111 24.02 8.64 0.81
C ASN A 111 22.51 8.30 0.72
N THR A 112 22.12 7.06 0.99
CA THR A 112 20.74 6.59 0.83
C THR A 112 20.22 6.00 2.13
N VAL A 113 19.14 6.59 2.66
CA VAL A 113 18.46 6.07 3.85
C VAL A 113 17.25 5.26 3.40
N LEU A 114 17.19 3.99 3.77
CA LEU A 114 16.04 3.13 3.54
C LEU A 114 15.24 2.98 4.82
N VAL A 115 13.99 3.42 4.80
CA VAL A 115 13.06 3.30 5.93
C VAL A 115 12.07 2.18 5.67
N ARG A 116 12.03 1.20 6.57
CA ARG A 116 11.02 0.13 6.58
C ARG A 116 10.12 0.27 7.80
N SER A 117 8.86 -0.13 7.65
CA SER A 117 7.99 -0.34 8.81
C SER A 117 8.57 -1.43 9.70
N TYR A 118 8.72 -1.14 10.98
CA TYR A 118 9.10 -2.09 12.01
C TYR A 118 7.98 -2.18 13.03
N VAL A 119 7.49 -3.40 13.24
CA VAL A 119 6.49 -3.67 14.27
C VAL A 119 7.25 -4.27 15.44
N ASP A 120 7.32 -3.51 16.53
CA ASP A 120 7.84 -4.01 17.80
C ASP A 120 6.76 -4.87 18.48
N GLU A 121 6.96 -6.18 18.48
CA GLU A 121 5.98 -7.15 18.99
C GLU A 121 5.71 -7.00 20.49
N GLN A 122 6.71 -6.56 21.26
CA GLN A 122 6.56 -6.37 22.70
C GLN A 122 5.65 -5.18 23.00
N LYS A 123 5.90 -4.03 22.37
CA LYS A 123 5.05 -2.84 22.48
C LYS A 123 3.61 -3.11 22.01
N LEU A 124 3.43 -3.94 20.99
CA LEU A 124 2.11 -4.29 20.47
C LEU A 124 1.33 -5.17 21.47
N ARG A 125 2.00 -6.13 22.11
CA ARG A 125 1.43 -6.95 23.19
C ARG A 125 1.07 -6.11 24.42
N GLU A 126 1.94 -5.18 24.81
CA GLU A 126 1.69 -4.25 25.92
C GLU A 126 0.50 -3.32 25.63
N ARG A 127 0.44 -2.72 24.43
CA ARG A 127 -0.72 -1.94 23.98
C ARG A 127 -2.00 -2.76 23.95
N ALA A 128 -1.96 -4.00 23.45
CA ALA A 128 -3.13 -4.88 23.42
C ALA A 128 -3.59 -5.23 24.85
N LYS A 129 -2.67 -5.56 25.76
CA LYS A 129 -2.97 -5.82 27.17
C LYS A 129 -3.57 -4.59 27.85
N ALA A 130 -3.01 -3.40 27.59
CA ALA A 130 -3.53 -2.14 28.11
C ALA A 130 -4.91 -1.77 27.52
N LEU A 131 -5.17 -2.10 26.26
CA LEU A 131 -6.46 -1.85 25.60
C LEU A 131 -7.54 -2.80 26.12
N THR A 132 -7.25 -4.09 26.28
CA THR A 132 -8.15 -5.04 26.94
C THR A 132 -8.47 -4.60 28.37
N ALA A 133 -7.47 -4.10 29.12
CA ALA A 133 -7.68 -3.55 30.45
C ALA A 133 -8.56 -2.28 30.45
N ARG A 134 -8.45 -1.42 29.43
CA ARG A 134 -9.31 -0.23 29.23
C ARG A 134 -10.72 -0.57 28.76
N VAL A 135 -10.89 -1.56 27.90
CA VAL A 135 -12.21 -2.00 27.42
C VAL A 135 -12.99 -2.65 28.57
N ALA A 136 -12.31 -3.41 29.44
CA ALA A 136 -12.91 -3.97 30.65
C ALA A 136 -13.42 -2.90 31.64
N THR A 137 -12.91 -1.66 31.59
CA THR A 137 -13.38 -0.55 32.44
C THR A 137 -14.37 0.39 31.73
N THR A 138 -14.54 0.26 30.41
CA THR A 138 -15.30 1.20 29.57
C THR A 138 -16.49 0.49 28.90
N GLU A 139 -17.44 -0.04 29.68
CA GLU A 139 -18.67 -0.64 29.13
C GLU A 139 -19.84 0.36 28.97
N LYS A 140 -19.61 1.67 29.10
CA LYS A 140 -20.71 2.66 29.01
C LYS A 140 -20.32 3.99 28.39
N ALA A 141 -20.09 4.02 27.08
CA ALA A 141 -20.23 5.23 26.27
C ALA A 141 -20.26 4.88 24.77
N ALA A 142 -21.41 5.06 24.13
CA ALA A 142 -21.51 5.13 22.67
C ALA A 142 -21.42 6.60 22.24
N PRO A 143 -20.54 6.97 21.31
CA PRO A 143 -20.67 8.25 20.63
C PRO A 143 -21.34 8.05 19.27
N SER A 144 -22.64 8.36 19.23
CA SER A 144 -23.29 8.93 18.06
C SER A 144 -22.78 10.35 17.87
N GLY A 145 -22.33 10.73 16.67
CA GLY A 145 -21.93 12.11 16.40
C GLY A 145 -21.40 12.34 15.00
N ASP A 146 -22.09 13.22 14.27
CA ASP A 146 -21.88 13.61 12.89
C ASP A 146 -20.52 14.26 12.59
N GLY A 147 -19.86 13.77 11.54
CA GLY A 147 -19.62 14.54 10.31
C GLY A 147 -18.87 15.88 10.32
N VAL A 148 -18.11 16.28 11.34
CA VAL A 148 -17.27 17.49 11.27
C VAL A 148 -15.79 17.15 11.42
N MET A 149 -15.02 17.43 10.37
CA MET A 149 -13.57 17.14 10.28
C MET A 149 -12.77 18.06 11.20
N THR A 150 -12.36 17.54 12.35
CA THR A 150 -11.50 18.24 13.32
C THR A 150 -10.02 18.16 12.91
N ALA A 151 -9.21 19.14 13.32
CA ALA A 151 -7.78 19.24 12.99
C ALA A 151 -6.93 18.02 13.39
N GLU A 152 -7.43 17.16 14.29
CA GLU A 152 -6.83 15.88 14.65
C GLU A 152 -6.87 14.85 13.51
N GLU A 153 -7.77 14.99 12.53
CA GLU A 153 -7.79 14.17 11.31
C GLU A 153 -6.67 14.50 10.31
N GLN A 154 -5.97 15.62 10.48
CA GLN A 154 -4.78 15.96 9.70
C GLN A 154 -3.48 15.44 10.33
N GLY A 155 -3.55 14.88 11.55
CA GLY A 155 -2.42 14.23 12.18
C GLY A 155 -1.97 12.96 11.44
N PRO A 156 -0.79 12.40 11.79
CA PRO A 156 -0.26 11.18 11.16
C PRO A 156 -1.23 10.00 11.25
N SER A 157 -2.05 9.95 12.32
CA SER A 157 -3.11 8.96 12.52
C SER A 157 -4.29 9.12 11.56
N GLY A 158 -4.68 10.35 11.24
CA GLY A 158 -5.82 10.64 10.37
C GLY A 158 -5.59 10.25 8.91
N MET A 159 -4.36 10.43 8.41
CA MET A 159 -4.02 9.96 7.05
C MET A 159 -4.05 8.43 6.94
N ILE A 160 -3.59 7.71 7.98
CA ILE A 160 -3.66 6.24 8.02
C ILE A 160 -5.11 5.76 8.03
N ARG A 161 -5.98 6.49 8.74
CA ARG A 161 -7.42 6.21 8.77
C ARG A 161 -8.04 6.37 7.39
N ARG A 162 -7.78 7.48 6.69
CA ARG A 162 -8.24 7.70 5.30
C ARG A 162 -7.85 6.57 4.35
N LEU A 163 -6.58 6.14 4.39
CA LEU A 163 -6.08 5.01 3.56
C LEU A 163 -6.71 3.66 3.94
N ARG A 164 -7.14 3.49 5.19
CA ARG A 164 -7.79 2.27 5.68
C ARG A 164 -9.24 2.24 5.22
N ASP A 165 -9.95 3.34 5.43
CA ASP A 165 -11.37 3.48 5.11
C ASP A 165 -11.59 3.43 3.58
N SER A 166 -10.64 3.95 2.79
CA SER A 166 -10.64 3.82 1.33
C SER A 166 -10.18 2.44 0.82
N GLY A 167 -9.77 1.52 1.70
CA GLY A 167 -9.45 0.13 1.36
C GLY A 167 -8.07 -0.13 0.72
N TYR A 168 -7.16 0.84 0.65
CA TYR A 168 -5.84 0.65 0.00
C TYR A 168 -4.81 -0.10 0.87
N LEU A 169 -5.00 -0.13 2.18
CA LEU A 169 -4.12 -0.85 3.12
C LEU A 169 -4.40 -2.37 3.12
N THR A 170 -5.66 -2.76 2.95
CA THR A 170 -6.12 -4.15 3.00
C THR A 170 -5.64 -4.91 1.77
N ARG A 171 -5.15 -6.15 1.97
CA ARG A 171 -4.71 -7.01 0.86
C ARG A 171 -5.91 -7.76 0.27
N ASP A 172 -6.02 -7.76 -1.06
CA ASP A 172 -6.91 -8.69 -1.76
C ASP A 172 -6.34 -10.12 -1.70
N ALA A 173 -6.99 -10.98 -0.92
CA ALA A 173 -6.59 -12.37 -0.71
C ALA A 173 -7.02 -13.31 -1.85
N ARG A 174 -7.82 -12.86 -2.81
CA ARG A 174 -8.39 -13.72 -3.86
C ARG A 174 -7.30 -14.31 -4.75
N MET A 175 -7.41 -15.62 -4.98
CA MET A 175 -6.53 -16.40 -5.86
C MET A 175 -7.35 -17.27 -6.81
N LYS A 176 -6.77 -17.65 -7.95
CA LYS A 176 -7.42 -18.54 -8.92
C LYS A 176 -7.59 -19.93 -8.29
N GLU A 177 -8.82 -20.40 -8.21
CA GLU A 177 -9.13 -21.76 -7.77
C GLU A 177 -8.52 -22.82 -8.71
N ARG A 178 -8.13 -23.97 -8.15
CA ARG A 178 -7.61 -25.13 -8.89
C ARG A 178 -8.70 -25.76 -9.76
N LYS A 179 -8.30 -26.34 -10.91
CA LYS A 179 -9.16 -27.21 -11.74
C LYS A 179 -9.45 -28.53 -11.01
N LYS A 180 -10.70 -28.97 -11.00
CA LYS A 180 -11.11 -30.28 -10.46
C LYS A 180 -11.19 -31.32 -11.60
N TYR A 181 -10.89 -32.59 -11.30
CA TYR A 181 -11.02 -33.68 -12.28
C TYR A 181 -12.49 -33.84 -12.70
N GLY A 182 -12.73 -34.30 -13.93
CA GLY A 182 -14.08 -34.40 -14.50
C GLY A 182 -14.77 -33.05 -14.79
N LYS A 183 -14.15 -31.90 -14.45
CA LYS A 183 -14.67 -30.55 -14.72
C LYS A 183 -13.83 -29.82 -15.76
N ARG A 184 -14.46 -28.93 -16.54
CA ARG A 184 -13.79 -28.06 -17.51
C ARG A 184 -12.93 -26.98 -16.83
N GLY A 185 -13.29 -26.57 -15.61
CA GLY A 185 -12.54 -25.60 -14.81
C GLY A 185 -12.62 -25.87 -13.30
N ALA A 186 -12.56 -24.82 -12.49
CA ALA A 186 -12.69 -24.95 -11.03
C ALA A 186 -14.08 -25.48 -10.63
N ARG A 187 -15.14 -24.99 -11.30
CA ARG A 187 -16.54 -25.29 -10.97
C ARG A 187 -17.37 -25.83 -12.14
N ARG A 188 -17.14 -25.35 -13.37
CA ARG A 188 -17.92 -25.70 -14.59
C ARG A 188 -17.76 -27.17 -14.97
N GLY A 189 -18.85 -27.92 -14.96
CA GLY A 189 -18.94 -29.30 -15.47
C GLY A 189 -19.18 -29.35 -17.00
N PRO A 190 -19.02 -30.52 -17.63
CA PRO A 190 -19.57 -30.79 -18.95
C PRO A 190 -21.11 -30.81 -18.91
N GLN A 191 -21.76 -30.70 -20.08
CA GLN A 191 -23.21 -30.86 -20.19
C GLN A 191 -23.58 -32.32 -19.87
N PHE A 192 -24.54 -32.52 -18.97
CA PHE A 192 -25.04 -33.85 -18.63
C PHE A 192 -26.03 -34.32 -19.70
N SER A 193 -25.81 -35.51 -20.27
CA SER A 193 -26.74 -36.15 -21.20
C SER A 193 -27.48 -37.25 -20.45
N LYS A 194 -28.78 -37.06 -20.21
CA LYS A 194 -29.66 -38.12 -19.70
C LYS A 194 -30.15 -38.95 -20.89
N ARG A 195 -30.15 -40.27 -20.75
CA ARG A 195 -30.78 -41.21 -21.69
C ARG A 195 -32.11 -41.67 -21.14
#